data_AF-A0A932MY34-F1
#
_entry.id   AF-A0A932MY34-F1
#
_cell.length_a   1.000
_cell.length_b   1.000
_cell.length_c   1.000
_cell.angle_alpha   90.00
_cell.angle_beta   90.00
_cell.angle_gamma   90.00
#
_symmetry.space_group_name_H-M   'P 1'
#
loop_
_entity.id
_entity.type
_entity.pdbx_description
1 polymer ?
#
loop_
_entity_poly.entity_id
_entity_poly.type
_entity_poly.pdbx_seq_one_letter_code
_entity_poly.pdbx_strand_id
1 'polypeptide(L)'
;MIDSAPTTGRFKAIAIGDAHACAIQDGGAIVCWGDDAAGQASAPRGHFVAIAAGGTHSCAIRSNGRAACWGSNDFGESNPPSGRFAAIAVGTSHSCGLRLDGTVDCWGDNSGRQTTAPKLRMSSITSGGAYTCGVGALDFRIHCWGSWAR
;
A
#
# COMPACT_ATOMS: atom_id res chain seq x y z
N MET A 1 1.85 17.89 14.68
CA MET A 1 0.79 18.68 14.04
C MET A 1 0.70 18.18 12.60
N ILE A 2 -0.47 17.74 12.13
CA ILE A 2 -0.62 17.48 10.69
C ILE A 2 -0.71 18.86 10.03
N ASP A 3 0.28 19.19 9.20
CA ASP A 3 0.18 20.38 8.35
C ASP A 3 -1.08 20.24 7.49
N SER A 4 -1.83 21.34 7.39
CA SER A 4 -3.20 21.41 6.90
C SER A 4 -3.43 20.62 5.61
N ALA A 5 -4.33 19.64 5.67
CA ALA A 5 -4.74 18.85 4.52
C ALA A 5 -5.12 19.77 3.33
N PRO A 6 -4.84 19.36 2.08
CA PRO A 6 -5.18 20.16 0.91
C PRO A 6 -6.69 20.46 0.86
N THR A 7 -7.07 21.73 0.99
CA THR A 7 -8.49 22.17 0.99
C THR A 7 -8.99 22.56 -0.40
N THR A 8 -8.10 22.65 -1.38
CA THR A 8 -8.42 23.02 -2.76
C THR A 8 -7.95 21.94 -3.74
N GLY A 9 -8.78 21.66 -4.75
CA GLY A 9 -8.49 20.66 -5.78
C GLY A 9 -9.60 19.64 -5.93
N ARG A 10 -9.47 18.75 -6.92
CA ARG A 10 -10.33 17.58 -7.09
C ARG A 10 -9.51 16.33 -6.85
N PHE A 11 -10.02 15.47 -5.98
CA PHE A 11 -9.34 14.25 -5.55
C PHE A 11 -10.25 13.05 -5.79
N LYS A 12 -9.65 11.90 -6.13
CA LYS A 12 -10.37 10.65 -6.41
C LYS A 12 -10.05 9.52 -5.46
N ALA A 13 -8.98 9.64 -4.68
CA ALA A 13 -8.59 8.67 -3.66
C ALA A 13 -7.79 9.36 -2.55
N ILE A 14 -7.87 8.80 -1.34
CA ILE A 14 -7.07 9.20 -0.18
C ILE A 14 -6.57 7.94 0.53
N ALA A 15 -5.37 8.01 1.09
CA ALA A 15 -4.78 7.00 1.95
C ALA A 15 -4.20 7.69 3.19
N ILE A 16 -4.35 7.03 4.33
CA ILE A 16 -3.92 7.51 5.64
C ILE A 16 -2.89 6.52 6.19
N GLY A 17 -1.73 7.02 6.56
CA GLY A 17 -0.72 6.30 7.34
C GLY A 17 -0.78 6.69 8.81
N ASP A 18 0.26 6.32 9.57
CA ASP A 18 0.28 6.59 11.03
C ASP A 18 0.44 8.08 11.35
N ALA A 19 1.27 8.80 10.56
CA ALA A 19 1.58 10.22 10.79
C ALA A 19 1.53 11.09 9.52
N HIS A 20 1.21 10.51 8.37
CA HIS A 20 1.05 11.19 7.09
C HIS A 20 -0.21 10.74 6.37
N ALA A 21 -0.63 11.54 5.40
CA ALA A 21 -1.73 11.21 4.50
C ALA A 21 -1.36 11.58 3.08
N CYS A 22 -1.97 10.89 2.12
CA CYS A 22 -1.76 11.12 0.71
C CYS A 22 -3.07 11.05 -0.06
N ALA A 23 -3.22 11.86 -1.10
CA ALA A 23 -4.38 11.85 -1.97
C ALA A 23 -3.97 11.84 -3.44
N ILE A 24 -4.74 11.14 -4.27
CA ILE A 24 -4.61 11.19 -5.73
C ILE A 24 -5.55 12.28 -6.25
N GLN A 25 -4.98 13.26 -6.94
CA GLN A 25 -5.72 14.29 -7.67
C GLN A 25 -6.40 13.71 -8.92
N ASP A 26 -7.40 14.40 -9.47
CA ASP A 26 -8.14 13.95 -10.67
C ASP A 26 -7.19 13.63 -11.84
N GLY A 27 -6.21 14.51 -12.08
CA GLY A 27 -5.13 14.34 -13.06
C GLY A 27 -4.07 13.27 -12.71
N GLY A 28 -4.28 12.48 -11.66
CA GLY A 28 -3.46 11.31 -11.30
C GLY A 28 -2.18 11.61 -10.53
N ALA A 29 -1.83 12.87 -10.27
CA ALA A 29 -0.72 13.21 -9.38
C ALA A 29 -1.07 12.90 -7.92
N ILE A 30 -0.04 12.61 -7.11
CA ILE A 30 -0.18 12.39 -5.66
C ILE A 30 0.29 13.64 -4.92
N VAL A 31 -0.48 14.04 -3.92
CA VAL A 31 -0.08 15.04 -2.92
C VAL A 31 -0.14 14.37 -1.55
N CYS A 32 0.92 14.50 -0.76
CA CYS A 32 0.94 14.03 0.61
C CYS A 32 1.25 15.17 1.59
N TRP A 33 0.86 14.98 2.85
CA TRP A 33 1.05 15.94 3.93
C TRP A 33 1.19 15.19 5.27
N GLY A 34 1.72 15.87 6.29
CA GLY A 34 2.03 15.28 7.59
C GLY A 34 3.54 15.06 7.77
N ASP A 35 3.92 14.07 8.58
CA ASP A 35 5.32 13.74 8.81
C ASP A 35 6.03 13.30 7.52
N ASP A 36 7.25 13.78 7.33
CA ASP A 36 8.11 13.47 6.18
C ASP A 36 9.54 13.10 6.60
N ALA A 37 9.76 12.72 7.87
CA ALA A 37 11.09 12.39 8.38
C ALA A 37 11.80 11.26 7.59
N ALA A 38 11.03 10.34 7.00
CA ALA A 38 11.54 9.26 6.14
C ALA A 38 11.27 9.52 4.64
N GLY A 39 10.76 10.69 4.26
CA GLY A 39 10.34 11.00 2.90
C GLY A 39 8.96 10.44 2.52
N GLN A 40 8.15 9.97 3.48
CA GLN A 40 6.84 9.33 3.25
C GLN A 40 5.74 10.26 2.72
N ALA A 41 5.91 11.57 2.86
CA ALA A 41 5.08 12.61 2.24
C ALA A 41 5.71 13.19 0.94
N SER A 42 6.92 12.77 0.58
CA SER A 42 7.60 13.16 -0.67
C SER A 42 7.26 12.22 -1.84
N ALA A 43 6.00 12.23 -2.28
CA ALA A 43 5.51 11.33 -3.33
C ALA A 43 6.23 11.49 -4.69
N PRO A 44 6.54 10.38 -5.39
CA PRO A 44 7.19 10.44 -6.69
C PRO A 44 6.27 11.02 -7.76
N ARG A 45 6.85 11.73 -8.73
CA ARG A 45 6.10 12.25 -9.88
C ARG A 45 5.52 11.13 -10.75
N GLY A 46 4.38 11.43 -11.36
CA GLY A 46 3.73 10.61 -12.39
C GLY A 46 2.23 10.52 -12.21
N HIS A 47 1.62 9.58 -12.94
CA HIS A 47 0.18 9.36 -12.95
C HIS A 47 -0.19 8.04 -12.27
N PHE A 48 -1.04 8.13 -11.26
CA PHE A 48 -1.41 7.04 -10.37
C PHE A 48 -2.93 6.81 -10.36
N VAL A 49 -3.30 5.57 -10.05
CA VAL A 49 -4.69 5.10 -10.05
C VAL A 49 -5.12 4.49 -8.72
N ALA A 50 -4.18 4.10 -7.86
CA ALA A 50 -4.44 3.63 -6.51
C ALA A 50 -3.30 4.03 -5.57
N ILE A 51 -3.60 4.22 -4.29
CA ILE A 51 -2.65 4.62 -3.25
C ILE A 51 -3.00 3.94 -1.93
N ALA A 52 -1.99 3.60 -1.15
CA ALA A 52 -2.08 3.13 0.22
C ALA A 52 -0.89 3.67 1.02
N ALA A 53 -1.10 3.92 2.31
CA ALA A 53 -0.10 4.47 3.22
C ALA A 53 -0.06 3.60 4.48
N GLY A 54 1.14 3.42 5.02
CA GLY A 54 1.43 2.60 6.19
C GLY A 54 2.02 3.40 7.34
N GLY A 55 2.92 2.77 8.10
CA GLY A 55 3.57 3.42 9.24
C GLY A 55 4.42 4.62 8.82
N THR A 56 5.49 4.37 8.09
CA THR A 56 6.46 5.39 7.63
C THR A 56 6.80 5.26 6.15
N HIS A 57 5.97 4.56 5.38
CA HIS A 57 6.08 4.46 3.93
C HIS A 57 4.71 4.50 3.26
N SER A 58 4.74 4.71 1.96
CA SER A 58 3.58 4.80 1.09
C SER A 58 3.83 4.01 -0.17
N CYS A 59 2.77 3.47 -0.76
CA CYS A 59 2.82 2.81 -2.04
C CYS A 59 1.65 3.23 -2.92
N ALA A 60 1.89 3.29 -4.23
CA ALA A 60 0.87 3.62 -5.21
C ALA A 60 1.03 2.76 -6.47
N ILE A 61 -0.08 2.59 -7.20
CA ILE A 61 -0.10 1.91 -8.50
C ILE A 61 -0.15 2.97 -9.59
N ARG A 62 0.83 2.95 -10.49
CA ARG A 62 0.88 3.81 -11.68
C ARG A 62 -0.20 3.40 -12.68
N SER A 63 -0.56 4.29 -13.61
CA SER A 63 -1.54 3.98 -14.68
C SER A 63 -1.16 2.78 -15.55
N ASN A 64 0.13 2.44 -15.65
CA ASN A 64 0.60 1.23 -16.34
C ASN A 64 0.50 -0.06 -15.48
N GLY A 65 0.03 0.04 -14.24
CA GLY A 65 -0.13 -1.06 -13.29
C GLY A 65 1.11 -1.37 -12.44
N ARG A 66 2.25 -0.72 -12.65
CA ARG A 66 3.45 -0.93 -11.82
C ARG A 66 3.32 -0.20 -10.48
N ALA A 67 3.79 -0.84 -9.42
CA ALA A 67 3.86 -0.19 -8.10
C ALA A 67 5.06 0.78 -8.03
N ALA A 68 4.88 1.85 -7.25
CA ALA A 68 5.96 2.70 -6.77
C ALA A 68 5.74 2.92 -5.27
N CYS A 69 6.76 2.66 -4.48
CA CYS A 69 6.74 2.89 -3.03
C CYS A 69 7.84 3.88 -2.65
N TRP A 70 7.62 4.62 -1.57
CA TRP A 70 8.52 5.66 -1.07
C TRP A 70 8.35 5.83 0.44
N GLY A 71 9.36 6.43 1.10
CA GLY A 71 9.44 6.52 2.55
C GLY A 71 10.51 5.56 3.11
N SER A 72 10.26 5.05 4.32
CA SER A 72 11.10 4.03 4.97
C SER A 72 11.35 2.81 4.07
N ASN A 73 12.52 2.20 4.23
CA ASN A 73 12.92 1.04 3.44
C ASN A 73 13.88 0.10 4.18
N ASP A 74 13.90 0.13 5.51
CA ASP A 74 14.86 -0.64 6.30
C ASP A 74 14.69 -2.16 6.13
N PHE A 75 13.48 -2.61 5.79
CA PHE A 75 13.14 -4.00 5.51
C PHE A 75 12.88 -4.26 4.01
N GLY A 76 13.10 -3.27 3.15
CA GLY A 76 12.77 -3.36 1.73
C GLY A 76 11.28 -3.10 1.43
N GLU A 77 10.50 -2.57 2.36
CA GLU A 77 9.06 -2.30 2.23
C GLU A 77 8.71 -1.26 1.14
N SER A 78 9.71 -0.49 0.69
CA SER A 78 9.63 0.43 -0.45
C SER A 78 10.24 -0.14 -1.75
N ASN A 79 10.59 -1.43 -1.79
CA ASN A 79 11.12 -2.12 -2.97
C ASN A 79 10.09 -3.10 -3.57
N PRO A 80 9.05 -2.62 -4.27
CA PRO A 80 8.02 -3.50 -4.80
C PRO A 80 8.59 -4.47 -5.85
N PRO A 81 8.11 -5.73 -5.89
CA PRO A 81 8.45 -6.69 -6.93
C PRO A 81 8.07 -6.18 -8.33
N SER A 82 8.78 -6.66 -9.34
CA SER A 82 8.42 -6.39 -10.73
C SER A 82 7.08 -7.04 -11.07
N GLY A 83 6.25 -6.32 -11.82
CA GLY A 83 4.95 -6.83 -12.27
C GLY A 83 3.90 -5.74 -12.33
N ARG A 84 2.66 -6.16 -12.51
CA ARG A 84 1.48 -5.30 -12.50
C ARG A 84 0.54 -5.73 -11.39
N PHE A 85 -0.02 -4.74 -10.70
CA PHE A 85 -0.90 -4.93 -9.56
C PHE A 85 -2.27 -4.30 -9.85
N ALA A 86 -3.33 -4.97 -9.41
CA ALA A 86 -4.70 -4.48 -9.40
C ALA A 86 -4.98 -3.64 -8.14
N ALA A 87 -4.41 -4.05 -7.01
CA ALA A 87 -4.58 -3.39 -5.72
C ALA A 87 -3.28 -3.44 -4.90
N ILE A 88 -3.15 -2.53 -3.95
CA ILE A 88 -2.00 -2.44 -3.05
C ILE A 88 -2.49 -2.16 -1.64
N ALA A 89 -1.89 -2.82 -0.65
CA ALA A 89 -2.19 -2.67 0.76
C ALA A 89 -0.88 -2.55 1.53
N VAL A 90 -0.84 -1.66 2.52
CA VAL A 90 0.39 -1.25 3.20
C VAL A 90 0.18 -1.35 4.71
N GLY A 91 1.07 -2.06 5.39
CA GLY A 91 1.10 -2.17 6.85
C GLY A 91 2.16 -1.25 7.46
N THR A 92 2.60 -1.52 8.69
CA THR A 92 3.60 -0.68 9.39
C THR A 92 4.98 -0.75 8.71
N SER A 93 5.43 -1.95 8.35
CA SER A 93 6.76 -2.18 7.76
C SER A 93 6.74 -3.26 6.67
N HIS A 94 5.56 -3.57 6.13
CA HIS A 94 5.39 -4.47 5.01
C HIS A 94 4.36 -3.91 4.04
N SER A 95 4.39 -4.43 2.82
CA SER A 95 3.49 -4.06 1.74
C SER A 95 3.06 -5.32 1.01
N CYS A 96 1.82 -5.34 0.52
CA CYS A 96 1.28 -6.43 -0.28
C CYS A 96 0.59 -5.87 -1.52
N GLY A 97 0.76 -6.54 -2.65
CA GLY A 97 0.14 -6.21 -3.93
C GLY A 97 -0.66 -7.40 -4.45
N LEU A 98 -1.90 -7.13 -4.84
CA LEU A 98 -2.75 -8.10 -5.55
C LEU A 98 -2.44 -8.01 -7.04
N ARG A 99 -1.94 -9.09 -7.63
CA ARG A 99 -1.67 -9.19 -9.07
C ARG A 99 -2.97 -9.32 -9.87
N LEU A 100 -2.87 -9.03 -11.18
CA LEU A 100 -4.01 -9.12 -12.10
C LEU A 100 -4.59 -10.55 -12.24
N ASP A 101 -3.81 -11.58 -11.93
CA ASP A 101 -4.23 -12.98 -11.95
C ASP A 101 -4.85 -13.46 -10.61
N GLY A 102 -4.93 -12.56 -9.62
CA GLY A 102 -5.43 -12.83 -8.28
C GLY A 102 -4.37 -13.33 -7.30
N THR A 103 -3.13 -13.55 -7.70
CA THR A 103 -2.06 -13.91 -6.75
C THR A 103 -1.61 -12.70 -5.94
N VAL A 104 -1.05 -12.93 -4.75
CA VAL A 104 -0.59 -11.86 -3.85
C VAL A 104 0.92 -11.96 -3.67
N ASP A 105 1.62 -10.85 -3.92
CA ASP A 105 3.01 -10.70 -3.50
C ASP A 105 3.07 -9.77 -2.30
N CYS A 106 3.90 -10.11 -1.32
CA CYS A 106 4.19 -9.24 -0.20
C CYS A 106 5.71 -9.07 -0.04
N TRP A 107 6.12 -7.90 0.43
CA TRP A 107 7.53 -7.51 0.63
C TRP A 107 7.67 -6.60 1.86
N GLY A 108 8.90 -6.43 2.35
CA GLY A 108 9.19 -5.75 3.62
C GLY A 108 9.45 -6.73 4.77
N ASP A 109 9.14 -6.30 6.00
CA ASP A 109 9.34 -7.11 7.20
C ASP A 109 8.53 -8.41 7.15
N ASN A 110 9.19 -9.51 7.54
CA ASN A 110 8.60 -10.83 7.63
C ASN A 110 8.85 -11.52 8.98
N SER A 111 9.28 -10.77 10.02
CA SER A 111 9.49 -11.29 11.38
C SER A 111 8.25 -11.99 11.96
N GLY A 112 7.07 -11.55 11.52
CA GLY A 112 5.75 -12.05 11.87
C GLY A 112 5.05 -12.87 10.78
N ARG A 113 5.75 -13.27 9.72
CA ARG A 113 5.19 -13.94 8.52
C ARG A 113 4.26 -13.05 7.68
N GLN A 114 4.36 -11.73 7.79
CA GLN A 114 3.52 -10.76 7.07
C GLN A 114 3.71 -10.85 5.54
N THR A 115 4.86 -11.33 5.06
CA THR A 115 5.09 -11.53 3.62
C THR A 115 4.80 -12.95 3.13
N THR A 116 4.34 -13.84 4.02
CA THR A 116 4.04 -15.24 3.69
C THR A 116 2.57 -15.41 3.32
N ALA A 117 2.15 -14.76 2.23
CA ALA A 117 0.78 -14.84 1.74
C ALA A 117 0.38 -16.28 1.36
N PRO A 118 -0.88 -16.69 1.59
CA PRO A 118 -1.36 -18.01 1.20
C PRO A 118 -1.30 -18.17 -0.33
N LYS A 119 -1.01 -19.39 -0.79
CA LYS A 119 -0.99 -19.76 -2.22
C LYS A 119 -2.41 -19.92 -2.78
N LEU A 120 -3.23 -18.90 -2.61
CA LEU A 120 -4.62 -18.80 -3.03
C LEU A 120 -4.82 -17.54 -3.85
N ARG A 121 -5.84 -17.55 -4.72
CA ARG A 121 -6.24 -16.36 -5.46
C ARG A 121 -7.17 -15.51 -4.61
N MET A 122 -6.92 -14.21 -4.58
CA MET A 122 -7.72 -13.22 -3.85
C MET A 122 -8.44 -12.29 -4.84
N SER A 123 -9.59 -11.77 -4.42
CA SER A 123 -10.33 -10.71 -5.14
C SER A 123 -10.08 -9.33 -4.54
N SER A 124 -9.64 -9.28 -3.28
CA SER A 124 -9.27 -8.05 -2.57
C SER A 124 -8.28 -8.35 -1.45
N ILE A 125 -7.48 -7.34 -1.08
CA ILE A 125 -6.54 -7.39 0.05
C ILE A 125 -6.60 -6.08 0.84
N THR A 126 -6.33 -6.15 2.14
CA THR A 126 -6.16 -5.01 3.06
C THR A 126 -5.13 -5.35 4.13
N SER A 127 -4.39 -4.36 4.62
CA SER A 127 -3.35 -4.54 5.63
C SER A 127 -3.70 -3.78 6.90
N GLY A 128 -3.44 -4.42 8.05
CA GLY A 128 -3.27 -3.76 9.34
C GLY A 128 -1.78 -3.60 9.67
N GLY A 129 -1.46 -3.27 10.92
CA GLY A 129 -0.09 -2.98 11.34
C GLY A 129 0.94 -4.07 10.95
N ALA A 130 0.75 -5.31 11.42
CA ALA A 130 1.62 -6.43 11.02
C ALA A 130 0.85 -7.68 10.57
N TYR A 131 -0.27 -7.48 9.87
CA TYR A 131 -0.99 -8.55 9.21
C TYR A 131 -1.69 -8.03 7.95
N THR A 132 -2.01 -8.93 7.04
CA THR A 132 -2.79 -8.65 5.85
C THR A 132 -3.93 -9.66 5.78
N CYS A 133 -5.10 -9.21 5.33
CA CYS A 133 -6.26 -10.06 5.08
C CYS A 133 -6.73 -9.88 3.63
N GLY A 134 -7.30 -10.92 3.06
CA GLY A 134 -7.92 -10.86 1.75
C GLY A 134 -9.17 -11.73 1.66
N VAL A 135 -10.01 -11.43 0.67
CA VAL A 135 -11.17 -12.26 0.31
C VAL A 135 -10.73 -13.21 -0.80
N GLY A 136 -10.89 -14.52 -0.59
CA GLY A 136 -10.59 -15.52 -1.60
C GLY A 136 -11.50 -15.40 -2.82
N ALA A 137 -10.92 -15.47 -4.01
CA ALA A 137 -11.63 -15.21 -5.27
C ALA A 137 -12.64 -16.32 -5.64
N LEU A 138 -12.48 -17.52 -5.07
CA LEU A 138 -13.30 -18.69 -5.40
C LEU A 138 -14.18 -19.13 -4.24
N ASP A 139 -13.71 -19.01 -3.01
CA ASP A 139 -14.42 -19.45 -1.81
C ASP A 139 -15.12 -18.30 -1.08
N PHE A 140 -14.83 -17.05 -1.44
CA PHE A 140 -15.36 -15.84 -0.80
C PHE A 140 -15.11 -15.78 0.71
N ARG A 141 -14.09 -16.49 1.20
CA ARG A 141 -13.71 -16.51 2.63
C ARG A 141 -12.60 -15.51 2.92
N ILE A 142 -12.53 -15.11 4.19
CA ILE A 142 -11.43 -14.28 4.68
C ILE A 142 -10.23 -15.15 4.98
N HIS A 143 -9.07 -14.74 4.44
CA HIS A 143 -7.78 -15.35 4.70
C HIS A 143 -6.85 -14.26 5.21
N CYS A 144 -6.34 -14.41 6.43
CA CYS A 144 -5.39 -13.48 7.02
C CYS A 144 -4.04 -14.15 7.24
N TRP A 145 -2.95 -13.38 7.15
CA TRP A 145 -1.58 -13.83 7.43
C TRP A 145 -0.78 -12.71 8.12
N GLY A 146 0.23 -13.08 8.91
CA GLY A 146 1.01 -12.16 9.77
C GLY A 146 0.85 -12.44 11.27
N SER A 147 1.43 -11.58 12.11
CA SER A 147 1.60 -11.81 13.57
C SER A 147 0.31 -12.00 14.36
N TRP A 148 -0.80 -11.44 13.87
CA TRP A 148 -2.10 -11.46 14.55
C TRP A 148 -3.24 -11.95 13.67
N ALA A 149 -2.91 -12.67 12.60
CA ALA A 149 -3.89 -13.41 11.81
C ALA A 149 -4.37 -14.62 12.61
N ARG A 150 -5.47 -14.46 13.34
CA ARG A 150 -6.22 -15.56 13.98
C ARG A 150 -7.63 -15.59 13.44
#